data_AF-A0A538FBB5-F1
#
_entry.id   AF-A0A538FBB5-F1
#
_cell.length_a   1.000
_cell.length_b   1.000
_cell.length_c   1.000
_cell.angle_alpha   90.00
_cell.angle_beta   90.00
_cell.angle_gamma   90.00
#
_symmetry.space_group_name_H-M   'P 1'
#
loop_
_entity.id
_entity.type
_entity.pdbx_description
1 polymer ?
#
loop_
_entity_poly.entity_id
_entity_poly.type
_entity_poly.pdbx_seq_one_letter_code
_entity_poly.pdbx_strand_id
1 'polypeptide(L)' 'MTVSMAGAFVRCARIVVTVRYQVPLVHIPLLGGFGDGLTVAARHSELVDPYRNGLPGEAGCAAP' A
#
# COMPACT_ATOMS: atom_id res chain seq x y z
N MET A 1 -0.75 13.81 -1.14
CA MET A 1 -0.56 12.36 -0.90
C MET A 1 -1.88 11.81 -0.40
N THR A 2 -2.35 10.69 -0.95
CA THR A 2 -3.58 10.02 -0.52
C THR A 2 -3.31 8.54 -0.32
N VAL A 3 -3.87 7.98 0.74
CA VAL A 3 -3.88 6.54 1.01
C VAL A 3 -5.31 6.06 0.96
N SER A 4 -5.55 4.98 0.22
CA SER A 4 -6.85 4.33 0.14
C SER A 4 -6.69 2.84 0.38
N MET A 5 -7.67 2.25 1.06
CA MET A 5 -7.68 0.83 1.40
C MET A 5 -8.99 0.22 0.95
N ALA A 6 -8.91 -0.98 0.37
CA ALA A 6 -10.06 -1.77 -0.04
C ALA A 6 -9.96 -3.17 0.56
N GLY A 7 -11.11 -3.73 0.94
CA GLY A 7 -11.22 -5.03 1.62
C GLY A 7 -11.71 -4.88 3.06
N ALA A 8 -11.95 -6.02 3.71
CA ALA A 8 -12.37 -6.09 5.10
C ALA A 8 -11.17 -6.37 6.01
N PHE A 9 -11.12 -5.74 7.18
CA PHE A 9 -10.09 -6.00 8.21
C PHE A 9 -10.47 -7.19 9.09
N VAL A 10 -10.73 -8.34 8.48
CA VAL A 10 -11.06 -9.60 9.17
C VAL A 10 -10.08 -10.69 8.74
N ARG A 11 -9.79 -11.65 9.62
CA ARG A 11 -8.81 -12.72 9.37
C ARG A 11 -9.07 -13.43 8.03
N CYS A 12 -8.00 -13.76 7.32
CA CYS A 12 -7.99 -14.35 5.97
C CYS A 12 -8.58 -13.46 4.85
N ALA A 13 -9.12 -12.27 5.14
CA ALA A 13 -9.56 -11.37 4.08
C ALA A 13 -8.36 -10.69 3.40
N ARG A 14 -8.45 -10.50 2.08
CA ARG A 14 -7.45 -9.73 1.34
C ARG A 14 -7.74 -8.25 1.47
N ILE A 15 -6.70 -7.50 1.87
CA ILE A 15 -6.70 -6.05 1.78
C ILE A 15 -5.79 -5.58 0.65
N VAL A 16 -6.15 -4.46 0.06
CA VAL A 16 -5.36 -3.78 -0.95
C VAL A 16 -5.14 -2.35 -0.48
N VAL A 17 -3.87 -1.97 -0.33
CA VAL A 17 -3.46 -0.62 -0.01
C VAL A 17 -2.98 0.06 -1.28
N THR A 18 -3.54 1.23 -1.59
CA THR A 18 -3.09 2.07 -2.70
C THR A 18 -2.65 3.42 -2.19
N VAL A 19 -1.40 3.77 -2.46
CA VAL A 19 -0.80 5.07 -2.13
C VAL A 19 -0.63 5.86 -3.42
N ARG A 20 -1.08 7.11 -3.43
CA ARG A 20 -0.87 8.04 -4.55
C ARG A 20 -0.24 9.34 -4.07
N TYR A 21 0.77 9.81 -4.78
CA TYR A 21 1.39 11.09 -4.50
C TYR A 21 1.95 11.73 -5.77
N GLN A 22 2.01 13.05 -5.77
CA GLN A 22 2.59 13.82 -6.86
C GLN A 22 4.10 13.91 -6.68
N VAL A 23 4.84 13.64 -7.75
CA VAL A 23 6.29 13.78 -7.83
C VAL A 23 6.61 14.89 -8.81
N PRO A 24 7.43 15.89 -8.45
CA PRO A 24 7.82 16.94 -9.40
C PRO A 24 8.62 16.34 -10.56
N LEU A 25 8.42 16.86 -11.78
CA LEU A 25 9.12 16.38 -12.98
C LEU A 25 10.61 16.73 -12.94
N VAL A 26 10.91 17.95 -12.48
CA VAL A 26 12.27 18.46 -12.30
C VAL A 26 12.40 18.97 -10.88
N HIS A 27 13.40 18.49 -10.16
CA HIS A 27 13.75 19.01 -8.85
C HIS A 27 15.04 19.83 -8.96
N ILE A 28 14.96 21.13 -8.68
CA ILE A 28 16.11 22.04 -8.67
C ILE A 28 16.49 22.29 -7.21
N PRO A 29 17.74 21.97 -6.79
CA PRO A 29 18.21 22.33 -5.46
C PRO A 29 18.02 23.83 -5.21
N LEU A 30 17.49 24.21 -4.05
CA LEU A 30 17.15 25.58 -3.61
C LEU A 30 15.91 26.25 -4.25
N LEU A 31 15.47 25.86 -5.45
CA LEU A 31 14.31 26.50 -6.13
C LEU A 31 13.02 25.66 -6.08
N GLY A 32 13.09 24.42 -5.58
CA GLY A 32 11.92 23.55 -5.40
C GLY A 32 11.66 22.60 -6.58
N GLY A 33 10.40 22.23 -6.79
CA GLY A 33 9.95 21.39 -7.91
C GLY A 33 9.29 22.22 -9.01
N PHE A 34 9.55 21.92 -10.28
CA PHE A 34 8.99 22.62 -11.44
C PHE A 34 8.19 21.67 -12.36
N GLY A 35 7.10 22.18 -12.96
CA GLY A 35 6.16 21.44 -13.81
C GLY A 35 4.93 20.89 -13.06
N ASP A 36 3.91 20.44 -13.81
CA ASP A 36 2.62 19.94 -13.26
C ASP A 36 2.75 18.64 -12.43
N GLY A 37 3.96 18.05 -12.40
CA GLY A 37 4.28 16.82 -11.69
C GLY A 37 3.72 15.56 -12.36
N LEU A 38 4.01 14.41 -11.76
CA LEU A 38 3.53 13.10 -12.15
C LEU A 38 2.88 12.43 -10.94
N THR A 39 1.67 11.90 -11.11
CA THR A 39 1.03 11.13 -10.05
C THR A 39 1.58 9.71 -10.06
N VAL A 40 2.39 9.40 -9.04
CA VAL A 40 2.90 8.05 -8.82
C VAL A 40 1.92 7.30 -7.93
N ALA A 41 1.61 6.06 -8.32
CA ALA A 41 0.75 5.16 -7.57
C ALA A 41 1.50 3.86 -7.24
N ALA A 42 1.44 3.46 -5.97
CA ALA A 42 1.92 2.17 -5.51
C ALA A 42 0.73 1.37 -4.96
N ARG A 43 0.67 0.08 -5.30
CA ARG A 43 -0.36 -0.84 -4.84
C ARG A 43 0.29 -2.03 -4.15
N HIS A 44 -0.15 -2.32 -2.93
CA HIS A 44 0.26 -3.50 -2.17
C HIS A 44 -0.96 -4.31 -1.79
N SER A 45 -0.87 -5.64 -1.80
CA SER A 45 -1.95 -6.52 -1.37
C SER A 45 -1.45 -7.57 -0.40
N GLU A 46 -2.15 -7.73 0.71
CA GLU A 46 -1.79 -8.67 1.77
C GLU A 46 -3.06 -9.34 2.31
N LEU A 47 -2.92 -10.53 2.88
CA LEU A 47 -3.98 -11.17 3.65
C LEU A 47 -3.93 -10.66 5.08
N VAL A 48 -5.10 -10.35 5.65
CA VAL A 48 -5.24 -9.97 7.05
C VAL A 48 -5.02 -11.22 7.91
N ASP A 49 -3.96 -11.17 8.70
CA ASP A 49 -3.47 -12.26 9.57
C ASP A 49 -3.03 -13.54 8.84
N PRO A 50 -1.76 -13.61 8.41
CA PRO A 50 -1.13 -14.87 8.06
C PRO A 50 -0.52 -15.60 9.26
N TYR A 51 0.00 -14.91 10.29
CA TYR A 51 0.74 -15.48 11.46
C TYR A 51 0.84 -14.55 12.69
N ARG A 52 -0.12 -13.68 12.95
CA ARG A 52 0.09 -12.48 13.77
C ARG A 52 0.07 -12.69 15.30
N ASN A 53 0.73 -13.74 15.79
CA ASN A 53 1.07 -13.89 17.22
C ASN A 53 2.58 -14.12 17.45
N GLY A 54 3.41 -14.19 16.40
CA GLY A 54 4.84 -14.56 16.52
C GLY A 54 5.07 -16.02 16.92
N LEU A 55 4.01 -16.86 16.84
CA LEU A 55 4.06 -18.28 17.16
C LEU A 55 4.37 -19.09 15.89
N PRO A 56 5.22 -20.13 15.97
CA PRO A 56 5.41 -21.07 14.88
C PRO A 56 4.14 -21.90 14.64
N GLY A 57 3.74 -22.07 13.38
CA GLY A 57 2.59 -22.85 12.93
C GLY A 57 2.08 -22.33 11.59
N GLU A 58 1.31 -23.12 10.83
CA GLU A 58 0.65 -22.69 9.58
C GLU A 58 -0.84 -22.40 9.84
N ALA A 59 -1.30 -21.18 9.57
CA ALA A 59 -2.71 -20.82 9.63
C ALA A 59 -3.24 -20.89 8.20
N GLY A 60 -3.87 -22.02 7.88
CA GLY A 60 -4.50 -22.20 6.58
C GLY A 60 -5.61 -21.18 6.39
N CYS A 61 -5.41 -20.22 5.49
CA CYS A 61 -6.54 -19.56 4.86
C CYS A 61 -7.23 -20.62 3.99
N ALA A 62 -8.53 -20.83 4.17
CA ALA A 62 -9.29 -21.61 3.20
C ALA A 62 -9.16 -20.90 1.84
N ALA A 63 -8.78 -21.64 0.79
CA ALA A 63 -8.76 -21.09 -0.55
C ALA A 63 -10.18 -20.62 -0.93
N PRO A 64 -10.32 -19.48 -1.63
CA PRO A 64 -11.61 -19.06 -2.15
C PRO A 64 -12.19 -20.05 -3.17
#